data_AF-A0A1F8RYX1-F1
#
_entry.id   AF-A0A1F8RYX1-F1
#
_cell.length_a   1.000
_cell.length_b   1.000
_cell.length_c   1.000
_cell.angle_alpha   90.00
_cell.angle_beta   90.00
_cell.angle_gamma   90.00
#
_symmetry.space_group_name_H-M   'P 1'
#
loop_
_entity.id
_entity.type
_entity.pdbx_description
1 polymer ?
#
loop_
_entity_poly.entity_id
_entity_poly.type
_entity_poly.pdbx_seq_one_letter_code
_entity_poly.pdbx_strand_id
1 'polypeptide(L)'
;MSTCWANPTPWNTFRELPEPELRERIDGLVAQVPDPHRAIFNFHAPPYGSNLDNAPKLDAEMNYVSGGQALIPVGSKAVRDSILAYGPPLSLHGHIHEGKGAVKLGSTLAVNPGSSYEDGVLQAAIVDLDAKKGEVKRYLLING
;
A
#
# COMPACT_ATOMS: atom_id res chain seq x y z
N MET A 1 6.36 -2.43 -11.69
CA MET A 1 7.50 -2.58 -10.76
C MET A 1 6.97 -3.09 -9.42
N SER A 2 7.71 -3.96 -8.71
CA SER A 2 7.20 -4.61 -7.50
C SER A 2 8.25 -4.64 -6.38
N THR A 3 7.83 -4.49 -5.13
CA THR A 3 8.64 -4.81 -3.95
C THR A 3 7.77 -5.46 -2.87
N CYS A 4 8.30 -6.52 -2.25
CA CYS A 4 7.68 -7.21 -1.13
C CYS A 4 8.16 -6.70 0.24
N TRP A 5 9.02 -5.68 0.26
CA TRP A 5 9.55 -5.10 1.48
C TRP A 5 8.54 -4.11 2.10
N ALA A 6 8.49 -4.05 3.42
CA ALA A 6 7.65 -3.14 4.19
C ALA A 6 8.48 -2.32 5.19
N ASN A 7 7.87 -1.26 5.74
CA ASN A 7 8.41 -0.57 6.91
C ASN A 7 8.36 -1.48 8.15
N PRO A 8 9.16 -1.22 9.19
CA PRO A 8 9.23 -2.10 10.35
C PRO A 8 7.88 -2.21 11.06
N THR A 9 7.52 -3.42 11.47
CA THR A 9 6.29 -3.69 12.21
C THR A 9 6.62 -4.06 13.66
N PRO A 10 5.63 -3.98 14.58
CA PRO A 10 5.82 -4.44 15.96
C PRO A 10 6.23 -5.92 16.09
N TRP A 11 6.02 -6.74 15.06
CA TRP A 11 6.33 -8.17 15.07
C TRP A 11 7.71 -8.52 14.49
N ASN A 12 8.46 -7.54 13.98
CA ASN A 12 9.78 -7.73 13.36
C ASN A 12 9.78 -8.88 12.33
N THR A 13 8.89 -8.76 11.35
CA THR A 13 8.67 -9.81 10.36
C THR A 13 9.78 -9.84 9.31
N PHE A 14 9.77 -10.89 8.47
CA PHE A 14 10.74 -10.99 7.39
C PHE A 14 10.50 -9.93 6.31
N ARG A 15 11.58 -9.40 5.72
CA ARG A 15 11.56 -8.35 4.68
C ARG A 15 11.02 -6.99 5.15
N GLU A 16 11.46 -6.57 6.32
CA GLU A 16 11.29 -5.20 6.80
C GLU A 16 12.58 -4.40 6.63
N LEU A 17 12.46 -3.13 6.24
CA LEU A 17 13.56 -2.17 6.18
C LEU A 17 13.14 -0.85 6.83
N PRO A 18 14.05 -0.15 7.54
CA PRO A 18 13.80 1.22 7.96
C PRO A 18 13.40 2.11 6.78
N GLU A 19 12.54 3.10 7.02
CA GLU A 19 11.99 3.96 5.96
C GLU A 19 13.04 4.57 5.01
N PRO A 20 14.21 5.07 5.47
CA PRO A 20 15.24 5.59 4.55
C PRO A 20 15.79 4.51 3.60
N GLU A 21 16.06 3.31 4.11
CA GLU A 21 16.58 2.19 3.31
C GLU A 21 15.52 1.65 2.36
N LEU A 22 14.26 1.60 2.81
CA LEU A 22 13.12 1.24 1.98
C LEU A 22 12.97 2.26 0.83
N ARG A 23 13.15 3.55 1.12
CA ARG A 23 13.12 4.61 0.12
C ARG A 23 14.22 4.45 -0.91
N GLU A 24 15.47 4.26 -0.49
CA GLU A 24 16.60 4.02 -1.41
C GLU A 24 16.36 2.80 -2.31
N ARG A 25 15.81 1.72 -1.73
CA ARG A 25 15.43 0.54 -2.50
C ARG A 25 14.35 0.85 -3.54
N ILE A 26 13.31 1.59 -3.18
CA ILE A 26 12.25 1.97 -4.11
C ILE A 26 12.84 2.83 -5.23
N ASP A 27 13.64 3.83 -4.90
CA ASP A 27 14.23 4.75 -5.88
C ASP A 27 15.16 4.00 -6.86
N GLY A 28 15.94 3.03 -6.37
CA GLY A 28 16.77 2.17 -7.20
C GLY A 28 15.98 1.25 -8.15
N LEU A 29 14.77 0.83 -7.76
CA LEU A 29 13.87 0.10 -8.66
C LEU A 29 13.22 1.05 -9.69
N VAL A 30 12.78 2.23 -9.26
CA VAL A 30 12.15 3.22 -10.14
C VAL A 30 13.13 3.72 -11.20
N ALA A 31 14.40 3.89 -10.85
CA ALA A 31 15.45 4.30 -11.78
C ALA A 31 15.64 3.36 -12.98
N GLN A 32 15.19 2.10 -12.86
CA GLN A 32 15.23 1.11 -13.94
C GLN A 32 13.98 1.14 -14.84
N VAL A 33 12.97 1.94 -14.47
CA VAL A 33 11.71 2.07 -15.22
C VAL A 33 11.83 3.22 -16.21
N PRO A 34 11.62 2.99 -17.53
CA PRO A 34 11.78 4.05 -18.54
C PRO A 34 10.85 5.26 -18.34
N ASP A 35 9.63 5.02 -17.87
CA ASP A 35 8.64 6.06 -17.62
C ASP A 35 7.78 5.71 -16.37
N PRO A 36 8.08 6.32 -15.21
CA PRO A 36 7.31 6.11 -13.99
C PRO A 36 5.83 6.53 -14.11
N HIS A 37 5.50 7.51 -14.96
CA HIS A 37 4.12 7.95 -15.19
C HIS A 37 3.30 6.97 -16.03
N ARG A 38 3.92 5.88 -16.50
CA ARG A 38 3.23 4.75 -17.14
C ARG A 38 3.46 3.44 -16.41
N ALA A 39 4.04 3.50 -15.21
CA ALA A 39 4.32 2.34 -14.39
C ALA A 39 3.16 2.01 -13.44
N ILE A 40 3.03 0.74 -13.09
CA ILE A 40 2.24 0.31 -11.95
C ILE A 40 3.20 0.04 -10.80
N PHE A 41 2.97 0.69 -9.67
CA PHE A 41 3.69 0.43 -8.43
C PHE A 41 2.95 -0.68 -7.70
N ASN A 42 3.58 -1.84 -7.52
CA ASN A 42 3.01 -2.97 -6.79
C ASN A 42 3.80 -3.17 -5.50
N PHE A 43 3.45 -2.42 -4.46
CA PHE A 43 4.22 -2.29 -3.23
C PHE A 43 3.46 -2.88 -2.06
N HIS A 44 4.10 -3.76 -1.29
CA HIS A 44 3.41 -4.51 -0.24
C HIS A 44 2.74 -3.61 0.81
N ALA A 45 3.50 -2.73 1.46
CA ALA A 45 2.97 -1.80 2.45
C ALA A 45 2.12 -0.69 1.79
N PRO A 46 0.98 -0.30 2.38
CA PRO A 46 0.20 0.84 1.92
C PRO A 46 0.90 2.16 2.26
N PRO A 47 0.58 3.26 1.55
CA PRO A 47 1.14 4.57 1.84
C PRO A 47 0.65 5.08 3.20
N TYR A 48 1.57 5.59 4.01
CA TYR A 48 1.26 6.12 5.34
C TYR A 48 0.18 7.20 5.30
N GLY A 49 -0.79 7.17 6.21
CA GLY A 49 -1.82 8.20 6.36
C GLY A 49 -2.69 8.36 5.10
N SER A 50 -3.00 7.23 4.45
CA SER A 50 -3.79 7.18 3.21
C SER A 50 -5.22 6.66 3.43
N ASN A 51 -5.53 6.23 4.65
CA ASN A 51 -6.71 5.45 5.02
C ASN A 51 -6.72 4.02 4.48
N LEU A 52 -5.71 3.61 3.71
CA LEU A 52 -5.47 2.20 3.32
C LEU A 52 -4.59 1.46 4.33
N ASP A 53 -4.20 2.14 5.41
CA ASP A 53 -3.13 1.76 6.32
C ASP A 53 -3.54 1.88 7.80
N ASN A 54 -4.83 1.96 8.09
CA ASN A 54 -5.33 2.01 9.45
C ASN A 54 -5.30 0.61 10.08
N ALA A 55 -4.63 0.48 11.22
CA ALA A 55 -4.61 -0.74 12.02
C ALA A 55 -4.84 -0.41 13.51
N PRO A 56 -5.32 -1.39 14.31
CA PRO A 56 -5.45 -1.22 15.75
C PRO A 56 -4.12 -0.83 16.40
N LYS A 57 -4.16 0.19 17.27
CA LYS A 57 -3.00 0.61 18.07
C LYS A 57 -2.67 -0.46 19.10
N LEU A 58 -1.39 -0.78 19.19
CA LEU A 58 -0.82 -1.64 20.23
C LEU A 58 -0.12 -0.79 21.31
N ASP A 59 -0.15 -1.26 22.55
CA ASP A 59 0.69 -0.75 23.63
C ASP A 59 2.09 -1.41 23.65
N ALA A 60 2.92 -1.08 24.63
CA ALA A 60 4.29 -1.59 24.73
C ALA A 60 4.33 -3.10 24.98
N GLU A 61 3.26 -3.66 25.54
CA GLU A 61 3.08 -5.07 25.82
C GLU A 61 2.35 -5.82 24.69
N MET A 62 2.15 -5.18 23.53
CA MET A 62 1.50 -5.73 22.34
C MET A 62 0.00 -6.04 22.53
N ASN A 63 -0.67 -5.38 23.48
CA ASN A 63 -2.12 -5.48 23.64
C ASN A 63 -2.84 -4.40 22.84
N TYR A 64 -4.06 -4.70 22.41
CA TYR A 64 -4.90 -3.72 21.73
C TYR A 64 -5.34 -2.60 22.68
N VAL A 65 -5.00 -1.37 22.31
CA VAL A 65 -5.48 -0.17 23.00
C VAL A 65 -6.98 0.02 22.69
N SER A 66 -7.77 0.32 23.71
CA SER A 66 -9.22 0.53 23.60
C SER A 66 -9.95 -0.64 22.93
N GLY A 67 -9.51 -1.88 23.17
CA GLY A 67 -10.13 -3.07 22.58
C GLY A 67 -10.07 -3.10 21.05
N GLY A 68 -9.07 -2.46 20.45
CA GLY A 68 -8.84 -2.41 19.00
C GLY A 68 -9.59 -1.29 18.27
N GLN A 69 -10.37 -0.48 18.99
CA GLN A 69 -11.12 0.64 18.40
C GLN A 69 -10.22 1.85 18.08
N ALA A 70 -9.07 1.97 18.73
CA ALA A 70 -8.11 3.03 18.47
C ALA A 70 -7.29 2.69 17.21
N LEU A 71 -7.75 3.12 16.05
CA LEU A 71 -7.02 2.93 14.80
C LEU A 71 -5.95 4.01 14.60
N ILE A 72 -4.78 3.60 14.13
CA ILE A 72 -3.67 4.49 13.77
C ILE A 72 -3.13 4.14 12.38
N PRO A 73 -2.60 5.11 11.62
CA PRO A 73 -1.89 4.83 10.39
C PRO A 73 -0.56 4.13 10.68
N VAL A 74 -0.34 2.99 10.04
CA VAL A 74 0.88 2.15 10.19
C VAL A 74 1.60 1.90 8.85
N GLY A 75 1.14 2.54 7.77
CA GLY A 75 1.73 2.36 6.44
C GLY A 75 3.13 2.96 6.32
N SER A 76 3.71 2.84 5.12
CA SER A 76 5.06 3.34 4.85
C SER A 76 5.07 4.79 4.35
N LYS A 77 5.91 5.60 4.98
CA LYS A 77 6.21 6.97 4.53
C LYS A 77 7.02 6.96 3.24
N ALA A 78 8.00 6.05 3.12
CA ALA A 78 8.78 5.88 1.89
C ALA A 78 7.86 5.57 0.70
N VAL A 79 6.89 4.67 0.87
CA VAL A 79 5.89 4.37 -0.17
C VAL A 79 5.06 5.60 -0.54
N ARG A 80 4.54 6.34 0.45
CA ARG A 80 3.78 7.58 0.21
C ARG A 80 4.62 8.60 -0.58
N ASP A 81 5.84 8.84 -0.14
CA ASP A 81 6.72 9.84 -0.72
C ASP A 81 7.14 9.46 -2.14
N SER A 82 7.42 8.18 -2.40
CA SER A 82 7.72 7.69 -3.75
C SER A 82 6.51 7.81 -4.69
N ILE A 83 5.29 7.54 -4.22
CA ILE A 83 4.07 7.75 -5.02
C ILE A 83 3.92 9.23 -5.40
N LEU A 84 4.08 10.13 -4.43
CA LEU A 84 3.95 11.58 -4.67
C LEU A 84 5.08 12.13 -5.55
N ALA A 85 6.30 11.60 -5.43
CA ALA A 85 7.45 12.03 -6.21
C ALA A 85 7.40 11.58 -7.67
N TYR A 86 6.99 10.33 -7.92
CA TYR A 86 7.03 9.74 -9.27
C TYR A 86 5.68 9.71 -9.98
N GLY A 87 4.57 9.86 -9.26
CA GLY A 87 3.22 10.00 -9.83
C GLY A 87 2.82 8.91 -10.82
N PRO A 88 2.94 7.60 -10.50
CA PRO A 88 2.42 6.54 -11.35
C PRO A 88 0.88 6.62 -11.44
N PRO A 89 0.24 6.09 -12.49
CA PRO A 89 -1.22 6.09 -12.56
C PRO A 89 -1.90 5.19 -11.52
N LEU A 90 -1.22 4.12 -11.11
CA LEU A 90 -1.75 3.10 -10.22
C LEU A 90 -0.68 2.62 -9.24
N SER A 91 -1.07 2.54 -7.97
CA SER A 91 -0.29 1.90 -6.91
C SER A 91 -1.16 0.85 -6.21
N LEU A 92 -0.66 -0.38 -6.09
CA LEU A 92 -1.34 -1.53 -5.53
C LEU A 92 -0.65 -1.95 -4.24
N HIS A 93 -1.47 -2.25 -3.22
CA HIS A 93 -1.02 -2.49 -1.86
C HIS A 93 -1.73 -3.68 -1.21
N GLY A 94 -1.14 -4.17 -0.12
CA GLY A 94 -1.73 -5.15 0.78
C GLY A 94 -1.25 -4.86 2.21
N HIS A 95 -0.73 -5.89 2.89
CA HIS A 95 -0.10 -5.83 4.21
C HIS A 95 -1.04 -5.49 5.39
N ILE A 96 -1.88 -4.45 5.25
CA ILE A 96 -2.89 -4.06 6.22
C ILE A 96 -4.24 -4.58 5.74
N HIS A 97 -4.73 -5.65 6.36
CA HIS A 97 -5.89 -6.42 5.93
C HIS A 97 -7.20 -5.62 6.06
N GLU A 98 -7.29 -4.81 7.10
CA GLU A 98 -8.42 -3.93 7.42
C GLU A 98 -8.45 -2.69 6.53
N GLY A 99 -7.33 -2.39 5.85
CA GLY A 99 -7.12 -1.22 5.01
C GLY A 99 -7.81 -1.26 3.65
N LYS A 100 -8.87 -2.07 3.49
CA LYS A 100 -9.60 -2.23 2.23
C LYS A 100 -10.11 -0.89 1.72
N GLY A 101 -9.70 -0.51 0.52
CA GLY A 101 -10.17 0.72 -0.11
C GLY A 101 -9.37 1.14 -1.33
N ALA A 102 -9.72 2.32 -1.83
CA ALA A 102 -8.93 3.02 -2.81
C ALA A 102 -8.94 4.52 -2.51
N VAL A 103 -7.81 5.18 -2.72
CA VAL A 103 -7.64 6.60 -2.45
C VAL A 103 -6.79 7.23 -3.54
N LYS A 104 -7.03 8.51 -3.82
CA LYS A 104 -6.21 9.27 -4.76
C LYS A 104 -5.11 10.03 -4.02
N LEU A 105 -3.85 9.76 -4.37
CA LEU A 105 -2.67 10.46 -3.85
C LEU A 105 -2.03 11.23 -5.01
N GLY A 106 -2.28 12.54 -5.07
CA GLY A 106 -1.92 13.35 -6.23
C GLY A 106 -2.67 12.88 -7.49
N SER A 107 -1.95 12.48 -8.53
CA SER A 107 -2.53 11.88 -9.74
C SER A 107 -2.77 10.37 -9.62
N THR A 108 -2.11 9.70 -8.67
CA THR A 108 -2.09 8.23 -8.53
C THR A 108 -3.35 7.71 -7.84
N LEU A 109 -3.95 6.65 -8.39
CA LEU A 109 -4.89 5.83 -7.64
C LEU A 109 -4.13 4.77 -6.83
N ALA A 110 -4.20 4.83 -5.50
CA ALA A 110 -3.71 3.78 -4.61
C ALA A 110 -4.86 2.84 -4.24
N VAL A 111 -4.66 1.53 -4.31
CA VAL A 111 -5.68 0.51 -4.03
C VAL A 111 -5.13 -0.56 -3.09
N ASN A 112 -5.90 -0.89 -2.05
CA ASN A 112 -5.67 -2.03 -1.18
C ASN A 112 -6.97 -2.87 -1.18
N PRO A 113 -6.96 -4.12 -1.67
CA PRO A 113 -8.16 -4.95 -1.69
C PRO A 113 -8.60 -5.41 -0.29
N GLY A 114 -7.73 -5.29 0.72
CA GLY A 114 -7.92 -5.86 2.04
C GLY A 114 -7.74 -7.38 2.04
N SER A 115 -7.95 -7.99 3.21
CA SER A 115 -8.03 -9.43 3.36
C SER A 115 -9.03 -9.81 4.45
N SER A 116 -9.87 -10.80 4.15
CA SER A 116 -10.72 -11.51 5.12
C SER A 116 -10.44 -13.01 5.04
N TYR A 117 -9.15 -13.36 4.99
CA TYR A 117 -8.69 -14.75 4.86
C TYR A 117 -9.19 -15.65 6.00
N GLU A 118 -9.26 -15.12 7.23
CA GLU A 118 -9.76 -15.88 8.39
C GLU A 118 -11.23 -16.31 8.23
N ASP A 119 -12.00 -15.53 7.47
CA ASP A 119 -13.40 -15.83 7.13
C ASP A 119 -13.54 -16.66 5.84
N GLY A 120 -12.42 -17.01 5.19
CA GLY A 120 -12.41 -17.74 3.92
C GLY A 120 -12.93 -16.93 2.72
N VAL A 121 -13.03 -15.60 2.85
CA VAL A 121 -13.57 -14.72 1.80
C VAL A 121 -12.43 -14.14 0.96
N LEU A 122 -12.51 -14.30 -0.36
CA LEU A 122 -11.56 -13.69 -1.28
C LEU A 122 -11.88 -12.21 -1.46
N GLN A 123 -10.97 -11.34 -1.06
CA GLN A 123 -11.04 -9.92 -1.38
C GLN A 123 -10.08 -9.59 -2.53
N ALA A 124 -10.55 -8.87 -3.53
CA ALA A 124 -9.73 -8.52 -4.69
C ALA A 124 -10.12 -7.16 -5.29
N ALA A 125 -9.25 -6.63 -6.17
CA ALA A 125 -9.50 -5.44 -6.97
C ALA A 125 -9.37 -5.77 -8.46
N ILE A 126 -10.39 -5.40 -9.24
CA ILE A 126 -10.33 -5.39 -10.71
C ILE A 126 -10.06 -3.95 -11.14
N VAL A 127 -9.01 -3.71 -11.93
CA VAL A 127 -8.65 -2.36 -12.39
C VAL A 127 -8.54 -2.35 -13.91
N ASP A 128 -9.33 -1.49 -14.55
CA ASP A 128 -9.29 -1.26 -16.00
C ASP A 128 -8.37 -0.08 -16.30
N LEU A 129 -7.36 -0.31 -17.15
CA LEU A 129 -6.39 0.71 -17.56
C LEU A 129 -6.68 1.23 -18.98
N ASP A 130 -6.54 2.53 -19.18
CA ASP A 130 -6.42 3.13 -20.51
C ASP A 130 -4.95 3.10 -20.93
N ALA A 131 -4.56 2.11 -21.74
CA ALA A 131 -3.18 1.99 -22.20
C ALA A 131 -2.71 3.17 -23.07
N LYS A 132 -3.64 3.87 -23.75
CA LYS A 132 -3.31 5.03 -24.60
C LYS A 132 -3.04 6.26 -23.75
N LYS A 133 -3.86 6.49 -22.71
CA LYS A 133 -3.70 7.63 -21.80
C LYS A 133 -2.71 7.37 -20.67
N GLY A 134 -2.44 6.11 -20.36
CA GLY A 134 -1.66 5.72 -19.20
C GLY A 134 -2.39 5.99 -17.89
N GLU A 135 -3.72 5.82 -17.84
CA GLU A 135 -4.56 6.19 -16.69
C GLU A 135 -5.47 5.04 -16.27
N VAL A 136 -5.98 5.08 -15.04
CA VAL A 136 -7.03 4.16 -14.58
C VAL A 136 -8.40 4.64 -15.07
N LYS A 137 -9.13 3.79 -15.81
CA LYS A 137 -10.51 4.09 -16.24
C LYS A 137 -11.52 3.87 -15.12
N ARG A 138 -11.39 2.73 -14.44
CA ARG A 138 -12.24 2.34 -13.31
C ARG A 138 -11.56 1.24 -12.49
N TYR A 139 -12.01 1.10 -11.26
CA TYR A 139 -11.67 -0.01 -10.40
C TYR A 139 -12.94 -0.54 -9.72
N LEU A 140 -12.91 -1.80 -9.32
CA LEU A 140 -13.95 -2.45 -8.55
C LEU A 140 -13.30 -3.29 -7.45
N LEU A 141 -13.73 -3.10 -6.20
CA LEU A 141 -13.37 -3.99 -5.10
C LEU A 141 -14.44 -5.08 -5.01
N ILE A 142 -14.02 -6.34 -5.07
CA ILE A 142 -14.91 -7.50 -5.05
C ILE A 142 -14.64 -8.39 -3.84
N ASN A 143 -15.69 -9.07 -3.39
CA ASN A 143 -15.64 -10.16 -2.42
C ASN A 143 -16.21 -11.40 -3.10
N GLY A 144 -15.56 -12.56 -2.93
CA GLY A 144 -15.96 -13.84 -3.50
C GLY A 144 -15.85 -14.98 -2.52
#